data_AF-A0A1U8D206-F1
#
_entry.id   AF-A0A1U8D206-F1
#
_cell.length_a   1.000
_cell.length_b   1.000
_cell.length_c   1.000
_cell.angle_alpha   90.00
_cell.angle_beta   90.00
_cell.angle_gamma   90.00
#
_symmetry.space_group_name_H-M   'P 1'
#
loop_
_entity.id
_entity.type
_entity.pdbx_description
1 polymer ?
#
loop_
_entity_poly.entity_id
_entity_poly.type
_entity_poly.pdbx_seq_one_letter_code
_entity_poly.pdbx_strand_id
1 'polypeptide(L)'
;DVLMSLAKAVANAAAMLVLKAKNVAQVAEDTVLQNRVIAAATQCALSTSQLVACAKVVSPTISSPVCQEQLIEAGKLVDRSVENCVRACQAATGDSELLKQVSAAASVVSQALHDLLQHVRQFASRGEPIGRYDQATDTIMCVTESIFSSMGDAGEMVRQARVLAQATSDLVNAMRSDAEAEIDMENSKKLLAAAKLLADSTARMVEAAKGAAANPENEDQQQRLREAAEGLRVATNAAAQNAIKKKIVNRLEVAAKQAAAAATQTIAASQNAAISNKNPSAQQQLVQSCKAVADHIPQLVQGVRGSQAQAEDLSAQLALIISSQNFLQPGSKMVSSAKAAVPTVSDQAAAMQLSQCAKNLATSLAELRTASQKAHEACGPMEIDSALNTVQTLKNELQDAKMAAAESQLKPLPGET
;
A
#
# COMPACT_ATOMS: atom_id res chain seq x y z
N ASP A 1 -12.92 -0.66 14.35
CA ASP A 1 -13.16 -1.44 15.58
C ASP A 1 -12.49 -2.81 15.68
N VAL A 2 -12.29 -3.56 14.59
CA VAL A 2 -11.74 -4.94 14.63
C VAL A 2 -10.33 -5.02 15.24
N LEU A 3 -9.41 -4.11 14.90
CA LEU A 3 -8.07 -4.05 15.49
C LEU A 3 -8.12 -3.92 17.03
N MET A 4 -9.07 -3.12 17.54
CA MET A 4 -9.25 -2.91 18.98
C MET A 4 -9.90 -4.11 19.67
N SER A 5 -10.81 -4.83 19.01
CA SER A 5 -11.35 -6.06 19.60
C SER A 5 -10.26 -7.13 19.71
N LEU A 6 -9.42 -7.29 18.69
CA LEU A 6 -8.30 -8.23 18.69
C LEU A 6 -7.25 -7.85 19.75
N ALA A 7 -6.86 -6.58 19.86
CA ALA A 7 -5.93 -6.13 20.89
C ALA A 7 -6.48 -6.36 22.32
N LYS A 8 -7.79 -6.14 22.53
CA LYS A 8 -8.46 -6.47 23.81
C LYS A 8 -8.50 -7.97 24.08
N ALA A 9 -8.68 -8.80 23.04
CA ALA A 9 -8.63 -10.25 23.18
C ALA A 9 -7.26 -10.73 23.65
N VAL A 10 -6.18 -10.18 23.10
CA VAL A 10 -4.79 -10.44 23.56
C VAL A 10 -4.63 -10.01 25.02
N ALA A 11 -5.13 -8.84 25.41
CA ALA A 11 -5.07 -8.37 26.79
C ALA A 11 -5.82 -9.26 27.79
N ASN A 12 -7.02 -9.71 27.42
CA ASN A 12 -7.81 -10.62 28.25
C ASN A 12 -7.12 -11.99 28.40
N ALA A 13 -6.56 -12.52 27.32
CA ALA A 13 -5.79 -13.77 27.35
C ALA A 13 -4.54 -13.63 28.23
N ALA A 14 -3.80 -12.52 28.10
CA ALA A 14 -2.61 -12.25 28.89
C ALA A 14 -2.94 -12.07 30.38
N ALA A 15 -4.07 -11.42 30.71
CA ALA A 15 -4.54 -11.31 32.09
C ALA A 15 -4.83 -12.70 32.70
N MET A 16 -5.44 -13.60 31.94
CA MET A 16 -5.67 -14.98 32.36
C MET A 16 -4.35 -15.74 32.59
N LEU A 17 -3.37 -15.59 31.69
CA LEU A 17 -2.04 -16.17 31.87
C LEU A 17 -1.35 -15.64 33.15
N VAL A 18 -1.43 -14.34 33.41
CA VAL A 18 -0.85 -13.71 34.61
C VAL A 18 -1.51 -14.23 35.89
N LEU A 19 -2.83 -14.44 35.89
CA LEU A 19 -3.52 -15.06 37.02
C LEU A 19 -3.03 -16.50 37.26
N LYS A 20 -2.87 -17.30 36.19
CA LYS A 20 -2.35 -18.68 36.30
C LYS A 20 -0.89 -18.71 36.75
N ALA A 21 -0.05 -17.80 36.26
CA ALA A 21 1.34 -17.66 36.70
C ALA A 21 1.44 -17.26 38.19
N LYS A 22 0.53 -16.39 38.67
CA LYS A 22 0.45 -16.07 40.10
C LYS A 22 0.07 -17.27 40.96
N ASN A 23 -0.83 -18.14 40.48
CA ASN A 23 -1.17 -19.37 41.20
C ASN A 23 0.06 -20.31 41.28
N VAL A 24 0.87 -20.41 40.22
CA VAL A 24 2.15 -21.15 40.27
C VAL A 24 3.10 -20.53 41.28
N ALA A 25 3.20 -19.20 41.31
CA ALA A 25 4.05 -18.48 42.26
C ALA A 25 3.62 -18.73 43.73
N GLN A 26 2.33 -18.96 44.01
CA GLN A 26 1.84 -19.30 45.35
C GLN A 26 2.25 -20.69 45.82
N VAL A 27 2.49 -21.62 44.89
CA VAL A 27 2.86 -23.02 45.20
C VAL A 27 4.38 -23.23 45.14
N ALA A 28 5.14 -22.26 44.64
CA ALA A 28 6.59 -22.32 44.60
C ALA A 28 7.20 -22.23 46.01
N GLU A 29 8.03 -23.21 46.37
CA GLU A 29 8.70 -23.29 47.68
C GLU A 29 9.87 -22.31 47.80
N ASP A 30 10.50 -21.95 46.68
CA ASP A 30 11.63 -21.02 46.63
C ASP A 30 11.17 -19.59 46.37
N THR A 31 11.40 -18.70 47.35
CA THR A 31 11.11 -17.27 47.30
C THR A 31 11.78 -16.56 46.11
N VAL A 32 12.94 -17.03 45.65
CA VAL A 32 13.65 -16.46 44.49
C VAL A 32 12.91 -16.81 43.19
N LEU A 33 12.46 -18.06 43.05
CA LEU A 33 11.69 -18.51 41.89
C LEU A 33 10.29 -17.91 41.86
N GLN A 34 9.64 -17.78 43.02
CA GLN A 34 8.38 -17.05 43.19
C GLN A 34 8.48 -15.61 42.68
N ASN A 35 9.49 -14.86 43.14
CA ASN A 35 9.71 -13.48 42.70
C ASN A 35 9.99 -13.38 41.20
N ARG A 36 10.71 -14.36 40.64
CA ARG A 36 11.01 -14.43 39.20
C ARG A 36 9.74 -14.67 38.36
N VAL A 37 8.82 -15.53 38.80
CA VAL A 37 7.53 -15.73 38.13
C VAL A 37 6.67 -14.48 38.18
N ILE A 38 6.60 -13.81 39.33
CA ILE A 38 5.83 -12.56 39.50
C ILE A 38 6.39 -11.44 38.61
N ALA A 39 7.73 -11.32 38.52
CA ALA A 39 8.37 -10.36 37.64
C ALA A 39 8.06 -10.65 36.16
N ALA A 40 8.16 -11.91 35.73
CA ALA A 40 7.84 -12.30 34.36
C ALA A 40 6.36 -12.07 34.01
N ALA A 41 5.44 -12.38 34.94
CA ALA A 41 4.02 -12.14 34.76
C ALA A 41 3.69 -10.63 34.70
N THR A 42 4.31 -9.82 35.55
CA THR A 42 4.16 -8.35 35.53
C THR A 42 4.68 -7.76 34.22
N GLN A 43 5.83 -8.26 33.72
CA GLN A 43 6.38 -7.83 32.43
C GLN A 43 5.45 -8.20 31.27
N CYS A 44 4.88 -9.41 31.29
CA CYS A 44 3.87 -9.84 30.31
C CYS A 44 2.64 -8.92 30.30
N ALA A 45 2.12 -8.55 31.48
CA ALA A 45 1.01 -7.60 31.61
C ALA A 45 1.36 -6.22 31.06
N LEU A 46 2.56 -5.72 31.35
CA LEU A 46 3.05 -4.42 30.89
C LEU A 46 3.20 -4.39 29.36
N SER A 47 3.90 -5.37 28.79
CA SER A 47 4.09 -5.47 27.34
C SER A 47 2.76 -5.61 26.59
N THR A 48 1.79 -6.33 27.16
CA THR A 48 0.45 -6.43 26.57
C THR A 48 -0.33 -5.12 26.66
N SER A 49 -0.21 -4.39 27.77
CA SER A 49 -0.83 -3.06 27.92
C SER A 49 -0.23 -2.04 26.94
N GLN A 50 1.09 -2.10 26.73
CA GLN A 50 1.79 -1.31 25.71
C GLN A 50 1.31 -1.66 24.30
N LEU A 51 1.09 -2.95 24.00
CA LEU A 51 0.52 -3.37 22.72
C LEU A 51 -0.88 -2.79 22.50
N VAL A 52 -1.76 -2.82 23.51
CA VAL A 52 -3.11 -2.23 23.40
C VAL A 52 -3.05 -0.71 23.21
N ALA A 53 -2.18 -0.02 23.96
CA ALA A 53 -1.97 1.41 23.81
C ALA A 53 -1.43 1.74 22.42
N CYS A 54 -0.43 0.99 21.93
CA CYS A 54 0.10 1.11 20.59
C CYS A 54 -1.00 0.91 19.55
N ALA A 55 -1.75 -0.21 19.64
CA ALA A 55 -2.89 -0.52 18.78
C ALA A 55 -3.93 0.62 18.74
N LYS A 56 -4.19 1.29 19.88
CA LYS A 56 -5.13 2.42 19.96
C LYS A 56 -4.62 3.65 19.22
N VAL A 57 -3.33 3.95 19.36
CA VAL A 57 -2.67 5.08 18.69
C VAL A 57 -2.52 4.83 17.19
N VAL A 58 -2.21 3.59 16.79
CA VAL A 58 -2.02 3.22 15.39
C VAL A 58 -3.31 2.86 14.67
N SER A 59 -4.43 2.63 15.37
CA SER A 59 -5.72 2.31 14.73
C SER A 59 -6.13 3.32 13.63
N PRO A 60 -6.01 4.66 13.83
CA PRO A 60 -6.30 5.63 12.76
C PRO A 60 -5.20 5.74 11.70
N THR A 61 -3.99 5.26 11.97
CA THR A 61 -2.82 5.37 11.08
C THR A 61 -2.29 4.02 10.62
N ILE A 62 -3.08 2.95 10.71
CA ILE A 62 -2.67 1.57 10.42
C ILE A 62 -2.29 1.37 8.95
N SER A 63 -2.71 2.27 8.07
CA SER A 63 -2.28 2.33 6.67
C SER A 63 -0.81 2.71 6.50
N SER A 64 -0.16 3.26 7.53
CA SER A 64 1.26 3.58 7.53
C SER A 64 2.09 2.32 7.85
N PRO A 65 3.04 1.92 6.98
CA PRO A 65 3.88 0.75 7.20
C PRO A 65 4.74 0.89 8.46
N VAL A 66 5.16 2.10 8.82
CA VAL A 66 5.88 2.37 10.07
C VAL A 66 5.02 2.00 11.28
N CYS A 67 3.73 2.37 11.26
CA CYS A 67 2.80 2.04 12.34
C CYS A 67 2.50 0.52 12.40
N GLN A 68 2.45 -0.14 11.25
CA GLN A 68 2.33 -1.61 11.18
C GLN A 68 3.55 -2.30 11.78
N GLU A 69 4.76 -1.84 11.43
CA GLU A 69 6.01 -2.40 11.92
C GLU A 69 6.16 -2.22 13.45
N GLN A 70 5.77 -1.06 13.98
CA GLN A 70 5.72 -0.81 15.42
C GLN A 70 4.77 -1.76 16.15
N LEU A 71 3.59 -2.03 15.57
CA LEU A 71 2.63 -2.97 16.16
C LEU A 71 3.12 -4.41 16.09
N ILE A 72 3.83 -4.78 15.02
CA ILE A 72 4.47 -6.09 14.88
C ILE A 72 5.59 -6.27 15.92
N GLU A 73 6.44 -5.26 16.12
CA GLU A 73 7.49 -5.29 17.15
C GLU A 73 6.89 -5.37 18.57
N ALA A 74 5.83 -4.59 18.86
CA ALA A 74 5.09 -4.72 20.11
C ALA A 74 4.53 -6.14 20.31
N GLY A 75 4.03 -6.76 19.23
CA GLY A 75 3.59 -8.15 19.26
C GLY A 75 4.70 -9.14 19.58
N LYS A 76 5.87 -9.01 18.94
CA LYS A 76 7.05 -9.86 19.22
C LYS A 76 7.51 -9.73 20.68
N LEU A 77 7.41 -8.53 21.27
CA LEU A 77 7.74 -8.31 22.68
C LEU A 77 6.77 -9.04 23.61
N VAL A 78 5.47 -9.06 23.28
CA VAL A 78 4.46 -9.84 24.03
C VAL A 78 4.76 -11.32 23.94
N ASP A 79 5.04 -11.84 22.75
CA ASP A 79 5.35 -13.26 22.52
C ASP A 79 6.57 -13.72 23.34
N ARG A 80 7.68 -12.96 23.30
CA ARG A 80 8.85 -13.22 24.16
C ARG A 80 8.53 -13.17 25.65
N SER A 81 7.65 -12.25 26.06
CA SER A 81 7.25 -12.11 27.47
C SER A 81 6.41 -13.30 27.94
N VAL A 82 5.53 -13.80 27.07
CA VAL A 82 4.74 -15.03 27.31
C VAL A 82 5.65 -16.23 27.44
N GLU A 83 6.59 -16.43 26.52
CA GLU A 83 7.57 -17.52 26.61
C GLU A 83 8.40 -17.46 27.90
N ASN A 84 8.88 -16.27 28.27
CA ASN A 84 9.63 -16.07 29.50
C ASN A 84 8.80 -16.38 30.74
N CYS A 85 7.51 -16.03 30.73
CA CYS A 85 6.57 -16.35 31.80
C CYS A 85 6.37 -17.87 31.95
N VAL A 86 6.18 -18.59 30.82
CA VAL A 86 6.05 -20.06 30.83
C VAL A 86 7.33 -20.72 31.35
N ARG A 87 8.52 -20.29 30.87
CA ARG A 87 9.81 -20.80 31.36
C ARG A 87 10.02 -20.54 32.85
N ALA A 88 9.62 -19.36 33.34
CA ALA A 88 9.68 -19.05 34.76
C ALA A 88 8.75 -19.96 35.58
N CYS A 89 7.53 -20.22 35.10
CA CYS A 89 6.60 -21.13 35.76
C CYS A 89 7.11 -22.57 35.81
N GLN A 90 7.69 -23.06 34.70
CA GLN A 90 8.32 -24.40 34.62
C GLN A 90 9.50 -24.56 35.57
N ALA A 91 10.26 -23.50 35.81
CA ALA A 91 11.36 -23.53 36.78
C ALA A 91 10.87 -23.49 38.24
N ALA A 92 9.70 -22.90 38.49
CA ALA A 92 9.19 -22.64 39.85
C ALA A 92 8.34 -23.78 40.43
N THR A 93 7.81 -24.69 39.60
CA THR A 93 7.03 -25.84 40.08
C THR A 93 7.20 -27.07 39.17
N GLY A 94 7.11 -28.26 39.75
CA GLY A 94 6.99 -29.54 39.03
C GLY A 94 5.54 -30.02 38.86
N ASP A 95 4.55 -29.26 39.34
CA ASP A 95 3.14 -29.64 39.26
C ASP A 95 2.66 -29.65 37.80
N SER A 96 2.44 -30.86 37.27
CA SER A 96 2.03 -31.08 35.88
C SER A 96 0.70 -30.42 35.54
N GLU A 97 -0.25 -30.33 36.49
CA GLU A 97 -1.57 -29.75 36.22
C GLU A 97 -1.51 -28.22 36.16
N LEU A 98 -0.76 -27.58 37.06
CA LEU A 98 -0.55 -26.13 37.01
C LEU A 98 0.24 -25.71 35.76
N LEU A 99 1.27 -26.49 35.39
CA LEU A 99 2.03 -26.23 34.17
C LEU A 99 1.19 -26.40 32.91
N LYS A 100 0.31 -27.41 32.83
CA LYS A 100 -0.65 -27.54 31.73
C LYS A 100 -1.57 -26.34 31.63
N GLN A 101 -2.08 -25.82 32.76
CA GLN A 101 -2.95 -24.63 32.75
C GLN A 101 -2.23 -23.37 32.28
N VAL A 102 -0.97 -23.18 32.68
CA VAL A 102 -0.14 -22.06 32.21
C VAL A 102 0.16 -22.18 30.71
N SER A 103 0.54 -23.37 30.24
CA SER A 103 0.79 -23.61 28.81
C SER A 103 -0.47 -23.44 27.95
N ALA A 104 -1.64 -23.88 28.44
CA ALA A 104 -2.91 -23.66 27.76
C ALA A 104 -3.23 -22.15 27.65
N ALA A 105 -3.08 -21.40 28.75
CA ALA A 105 -3.28 -19.96 28.74
C ALA A 105 -2.28 -19.24 27.81
N ALA A 106 -1.02 -19.65 27.80
CA ALA A 106 -0.01 -19.11 26.90
C ALA A 106 -0.34 -19.37 25.43
N SER A 107 -0.83 -20.57 25.10
CA SER A 107 -1.28 -20.90 23.73
C SER A 107 -2.44 -20.01 23.28
N VAL A 108 -3.39 -19.69 24.16
CA VAL A 108 -4.48 -18.74 23.85
C VAL A 108 -3.95 -17.33 23.58
N VAL A 109 -2.93 -16.88 24.33
CA VAL A 109 -2.28 -15.59 24.08
C VAL A 109 -1.59 -15.59 22.71
N SER A 110 -0.80 -16.62 22.41
CA SER A 110 -0.11 -16.75 21.12
C SER A 110 -1.10 -16.83 19.95
N GLN A 111 -2.24 -17.51 20.11
CA GLN A 111 -3.29 -17.55 19.09
C GLN A 111 -3.92 -16.17 18.87
N ALA A 112 -4.35 -15.50 19.93
CA ALA A 112 -4.93 -14.15 19.83
C ALA A 112 -3.94 -13.14 19.22
N LEU A 113 -2.66 -13.29 19.57
CA LEU A 113 -1.58 -12.48 19.02
C LEU A 113 -1.36 -12.79 17.54
N HIS A 114 -1.42 -14.07 17.16
CA HIS A 114 -1.33 -14.49 15.76
C HIS A 114 -2.45 -13.87 14.93
N ASP A 115 -3.71 -13.93 15.41
CA ASP A 115 -4.86 -13.37 14.72
C ASP A 115 -4.72 -11.84 14.54
N LEU A 116 -4.22 -11.14 15.57
CA LEU A 116 -3.93 -9.71 15.48
C LEU A 116 -2.82 -9.41 14.45
N LEU A 117 -1.70 -10.13 14.52
CA LEU A 117 -0.57 -9.92 13.60
C LEU A 117 -0.94 -10.31 12.16
N GLN A 118 -1.77 -11.34 11.98
CA GLN A 118 -2.30 -11.73 10.68
C GLN A 118 -3.20 -10.63 10.12
N HIS A 119 -4.07 -10.02 10.95
CA HIS A 119 -4.90 -8.90 10.52
C HIS A 119 -4.03 -7.70 10.09
N VAL A 120 -2.98 -7.38 10.85
CA VAL A 120 -2.03 -6.30 10.50
C VAL A 120 -1.27 -6.63 9.21
N ARG A 121 -0.83 -7.88 9.03
CA ARG A 121 -0.20 -8.34 7.79
C ARG A 121 -1.14 -8.35 6.60
N GLN A 122 -2.43 -8.64 6.80
CA GLN A 122 -3.44 -8.52 5.75
C GLN A 122 -3.63 -7.07 5.32
N PHE A 123 -3.55 -6.12 6.26
CA PHE A 123 -3.48 -4.70 5.92
C PHE A 123 -2.20 -4.31 5.17
N ALA A 124 -1.06 -4.92 5.50
CA ALA A 124 0.19 -4.75 4.74
C ALA A 124 0.10 -5.38 3.34
N SER A 125 -0.54 -6.55 3.22
CA SER A 125 -0.73 -7.29 1.97
C SER A 125 -1.86 -6.75 1.10
N ARG A 126 -2.65 -5.78 1.57
CA ARG A 126 -3.45 -4.90 0.69
C ARG A 126 -2.56 -4.19 -0.36
N GLY A 127 -1.24 -4.19 -0.16
CA GLY A 127 -0.23 -3.72 -1.13
C GLY A 127 0.26 -4.74 -2.18
N GLU A 128 -0.19 -6.00 -2.20
CA GLU A 128 0.27 -7.03 -3.16
C GLU A 128 -0.67 -7.25 -4.36
N PRO A 129 -0.12 -7.74 -5.50
CA PRO A 129 0.47 -6.90 -6.52
C PRO A 129 -0.55 -6.53 -7.61
N ILE A 130 -0.38 -5.31 -8.13
CA ILE A 130 -0.90 -4.84 -9.42
C ILE A 130 -0.79 -5.91 -10.52
N GLY A 131 0.22 -6.80 -10.43
CA GLY A 131 0.47 -7.87 -11.38
C GLY A 131 -0.61 -8.96 -11.52
N ARG A 132 -1.56 -9.12 -10.58
CA ARG A 132 -2.68 -10.07 -10.79
C ARG A 132 -3.64 -9.62 -11.90
N TYR A 133 -3.87 -8.30 -11.99
CA TYR A 133 -4.68 -7.73 -13.07
C TYR A 133 -3.91 -7.77 -14.39
N ASP A 134 -2.63 -7.40 -14.38
CA ASP A 134 -1.78 -7.49 -15.58
C ASP A 134 -1.72 -8.92 -16.11
N GLN A 135 -1.43 -9.91 -15.26
CA GLN A 135 -1.30 -11.30 -15.70
C GLN A 135 -2.61 -11.87 -16.27
N ALA A 136 -3.75 -11.58 -15.64
CA ALA A 136 -5.05 -12.00 -16.16
C ALA A 136 -5.40 -11.26 -17.47
N THR A 137 -5.06 -9.97 -17.56
CA THR A 137 -5.31 -9.15 -18.76
C THR A 137 -4.41 -9.57 -19.93
N ASP A 138 -3.13 -9.82 -19.69
CA ASP A 138 -2.17 -10.32 -20.68
C ASP A 138 -2.61 -11.69 -21.22
N THR A 139 -3.04 -12.58 -20.32
CA THR A 139 -3.59 -13.88 -20.71
C THR A 139 -4.83 -13.72 -21.58
N ILE A 140 -5.73 -12.80 -21.22
CA ILE A 140 -6.92 -12.49 -22.02
C ILE A 140 -6.51 -11.95 -23.40
N MET A 141 -5.56 -11.01 -23.48
CA MET A 141 -5.12 -10.46 -24.76
C MET A 141 -4.47 -11.53 -25.67
N CYS A 142 -3.52 -12.31 -25.15
CA CYS A 142 -2.85 -13.36 -25.92
C CYS A 142 -3.81 -14.47 -26.38
N VAL A 143 -4.76 -14.88 -25.52
CA VAL A 143 -5.72 -15.94 -25.87
C VAL A 143 -6.78 -15.41 -26.84
N THR A 144 -7.18 -14.14 -26.76
CA THR A 144 -8.08 -13.53 -27.74
C THR A 144 -7.44 -13.52 -29.13
N GLU A 145 -6.15 -13.19 -29.24
CA GLU A 145 -5.39 -13.28 -30.49
C GLU A 145 -5.29 -14.72 -31.00
N SER A 146 -5.13 -15.68 -30.09
CA SER A 146 -5.10 -17.11 -30.41
C SER A 146 -6.44 -17.64 -30.95
N ILE A 147 -7.57 -17.06 -30.53
CA ILE A 147 -8.90 -17.36 -31.11
C ILE A 147 -8.95 -16.89 -32.57
N PHE A 148 -8.36 -15.73 -32.89
CA PHE A 148 -8.33 -15.22 -34.26
C PHE A 148 -7.43 -16.05 -35.18
N SER A 149 -6.30 -16.56 -34.67
CA SER A 149 -5.36 -17.38 -35.44
C SER A 149 -5.82 -18.84 -35.61
N SER A 150 -6.67 -19.32 -34.70
CA SER A 150 -7.22 -20.70 -34.73
C SER A 150 -8.58 -20.79 -35.41
N MET A 151 -8.98 -19.76 -36.16
CA MET A 151 -10.30 -19.68 -36.74
C MET A 151 -10.45 -20.65 -37.91
N GLY A 152 -11.31 -21.65 -37.74
CA GLY A 152 -11.46 -22.79 -38.66
C GLY A 152 -11.30 -24.15 -37.98
N ASP A 153 -10.69 -24.20 -36.78
CA ASP A 153 -10.64 -25.41 -35.95
C ASP A 153 -11.65 -25.29 -34.79
N ALA A 154 -12.78 -26.00 -34.92
CA ALA A 154 -13.83 -26.03 -33.91
C ALA A 154 -13.36 -26.50 -32.53
N GLY A 155 -12.40 -27.43 -32.47
CA GLY A 155 -11.87 -27.95 -31.21
C GLY A 155 -11.02 -26.91 -30.49
N GLU A 156 -10.15 -26.24 -31.24
CA GLU A 156 -9.23 -25.24 -30.69
C GLU A 156 -9.96 -23.95 -30.29
N MET A 157 -10.96 -23.49 -31.05
CA MET A 157 -11.78 -22.33 -30.69
C MET A 157 -12.48 -22.51 -29.33
N VAL A 158 -13.06 -23.69 -29.07
CA VAL A 158 -13.73 -23.98 -27.78
C VAL A 158 -12.71 -24.07 -26.65
N ARG A 159 -11.54 -24.66 -26.91
CA ARG A 159 -10.46 -24.75 -25.92
C ARG A 159 -9.99 -23.35 -25.52
N GLN A 160 -9.72 -22.49 -26.48
CA GLN A 160 -9.29 -21.11 -26.25
C GLN A 160 -10.37 -20.28 -25.56
N ALA A 161 -11.64 -20.43 -25.95
CA ALA A 161 -12.75 -19.77 -25.26
C ALA A 161 -12.90 -20.21 -23.78
N ARG A 162 -12.61 -21.48 -23.45
CA ARG A 162 -12.56 -21.94 -22.04
C ARG A 162 -11.41 -21.31 -21.26
N VAL A 163 -10.22 -21.23 -21.84
CA VAL A 163 -9.07 -20.59 -21.21
C VAL A 163 -9.36 -19.10 -20.98
N LEU A 164 -9.94 -18.43 -21.98
CA LEU A 164 -10.33 -17.03 -21.87
C LEU A 164 -11.37 -16.83 -20.77
N ALA A 165 -12.41 -17.66 -20.71
CA ALA A 165 -13.43 -17.59 -19.68
C ALA A 165 -12.88 -17.82 -18.27
N GLN A 166 -11.88 -18.70 -18.12
CA GLN A 166 -11.18 -18.89 -16.84
C GLN A 166 -10.40 -17.63 -16.45
N ALA A 167 -9.58 -17.09 -17.37
CA ALA A 167 -8.81 -15.88 -17.12
C ALA A 167 -9.70 -14.67 -16.78
N THR A 168 -10.84 -14.52 -17.47
CA THR A 168 -11.80 -13.46 -17.11
C THR A 168 -12.49 -13.72 -15.78
N SER A 169 -12.80 -14.97 -15.43
CA SER A 169 -13.38 -15.29 -14.12
C SER A 169 -12.42 -14.95 -12.98
N ASP A 170 -11.12 -15.22 -13.16
CA ASP A 170 -10.08 -14.85 -12.19
C ASP A 170 -9.98 -13.32 -12.03
N LEU A 171 -10.06 -12.57 -13.13
CA LEU A 171 -10.12 -11.11 -13.13
C LEU A 171 -11.38 -10.57 -12.43
N VAL A 172 -12.55 -11.14 -12.70
CA VAL A 172 -13.83 -10.77 -12.07
C VAL A 172 -13.80 -11.02 -10.56
N ASN A 173 -13.23 -12.15 -10.13
CA ASN A 173 -13.07 -12.47 -8.71
C ASN A 173 -12.10 -11.51 -8.02
N ALA A 174 -10.99 -11.15 -8.69
CA ALA A 174 -10.07 -10.12 -8.19
C ALA A 174 -10.77 -8.76 -8.04
N MET A 175 -11.58 -8.36 -9.03
CA MET A 175 -12.36 -7.11 -8.98
C MET A 175 -13.39 -7.09 -7.85
N ARG A 176 -14.10 -8.20 -7.62
CA ARG A 176 -15.05 -8.31 -6.49
C ARG A 176 -14.33 -8.25 -5.15
N SER A 177 -13.23 -8.98 -5.01
CA SER A 177 -12.41 -8.96 -3.80
C SER A 177 -11.88 -7.55 -3.51
N ASP A 178 -11.45 -6.80 -4.53
CA ASP A 178 -11.00 -5.42 -4.37
C ASP A 178 -12.18 -4.49 -4.04
N ALA A 179 -13.36 -4.70 -4.65
CA ALA A 179 -14.57 -3.92 -4.35
C ALA A 179 -15.06 -4.11 -2.90
N GLU A 180 -14.90 -5.30 -2.33
CA GLU A 180 -15.20 -5.60 -0.91
C GLU A 180 -14.16 -5.01 0.04
N ALA A 181 -12.90 -4.96 -0.39
CA ALA A 181 -11.82 -4.36 0.40
C ALA A 181 -11.85 -2.83 0.39
N GLU A 182 -12.60 -2.24 -0.55
CA GLU A 182 -12.57 -0.81 -0.80
C GLU A 182 -13.48 0.00 0.15
N ILE A 183 -12.95 1.13 0.62
CA ILE A 183 -13.63 1.98 1.62
C ILE A 183 -14.62 2.94 0.95
N ASP A 184 -14.31 3.37 -0.27
CA ASP A 184 -15.14 4.27 -1.08
C ASP A 184 -16.27 3.49 -1.77
N MET A 185 -17.51 3.77 -1.36
CA MET A 185 -18.73 3.16 -1.91
C MET A 185 -18.91 3.43 -3.41
N GLU A 186 -18.50 4.62 -3.90
CA GLU A 186 -18.58 4.98 -5.31
C GLU A 186 -17.63 4.09 -6.14
N ASN A 187 -16.42 3.90 -5.61
CA ASN A 187 -15.40 3.08 -6.24
C ASN A 187 -15.75 1.59 -6.23
N SER A 188 -16.28 1.10 -5.10
CA SER A 188 -16.80 -0.27 -4.98
C SER A 188 -17.88 -0.55 -6.03
N LYS A 189 -18.84 0.38 -6.20
CA LYS A 189 -19.87 0.28 -7.26
C LYS A 189 -19.28 0.26 -8.67
N LYS A 190 -18.27 1.08 -8.96
CA LYS A 190 -17.58 1.10 -10.26
C LYS A 190 -16.87 -0.22 -10.55
N LEU A 191 -16.13 -0.78 -9.59
CA LEU A 191 -15.46 -2.08 -9.72
C LEU A 191 -16.47 -3.22 -9.92
N LEU A 192 -17.58 -3.21 -9.17
CA LEU A 192 -18.67 -4.18 -9.34
C LEU A 192 -19.35 -4.08 -10.72
N ALA A 193 -19.55 -2.87 -11.23
CA ALA A 193 -20.10 -2.64 -12.57
C ALA A 193 -19.15 -3.16 -13.66
N ALA A 194 -17.84 -2.91 -13.52
CA ALA A 194 -16.82 -3.44 -14.42
C ALA A 194 -16.77 -4.97 -14.39
N ALA A 195 -16.78 -5.56 -13.18
CA ALA A 195 -16.83 -7.01 -13.00
C ALA A 195 -18.08 -7.66 -13.64
N LYS A 196 -19.23 -6.99 -13.54
CA LYS A 196 -20.47 -7.44 -14.19
C LYS A 196 -20.36 -7.36 -15.71
N LEU A 197 -19.85 -6.25 -16.25
CA LEU A 197 -19.67 -6.05 -17.68
C LEU A 197 -18.67 -7.07 -18.28
N LEU A 198 -17.62 -7.43 -17.54
CA LEU A 198 -16.71 -8.52 -17.92
C LEU A 198 -17.45 -9.86 -17.96
N ALA A 199 -18.17 -10.22 -16.89
CA ALA A 199 -18.91 -11.47 -16.84
C ALA A 199 -19.95 -11.61 -17.97
N ASP A 200 -20.68 -10.54 -18.26
CA ASP A 200 -21.68 -10.51 -19.35
C ASP A 200 -21.00 -10.66 -20.73
N SER A 201 -19.86 -10.00 -20.95
CA SER A 201 -19.07 -10.15 -22.19
C SER A 201 -18.46 -11.54 -22.32
N THR A 202 -17.99 -12.15 -21.23
CA THR A 202 -17.53 -13.54 -21.22
C THR A 202 -18.64 -14.52 -21.57
N ALA A 203 -19.85 -14.35 -21.01
CA ALA A 203 -20.99 -15.21 -21.31
C ALA A 203 -21.34 -15.17 -22.80
N ARG A 204 -21.45 -13.98 -23.38
CA ARG A 204 -21.70 -13.80 -24.83
C ARG A 204 -20.61 -14.43 -25.69
N MET A 205 -19.35 -14.27 -25.31
CA MET A 205 -18.24 -14.88 -26.04
C MET A 205 -18.27 -16.42 -25.96
N VAL A 206 -18.58 -17.01 -24.81
CA VAL A 206 -18.69 -18.47 -24.67
C VAL A 206 -19.86 -19.03 -25.50
N GLU A 207 -20.99 -18.32 -25.56
CA GLU A 207 -22.11 -18.70 -26.43
C GLU A 207 -21.74 -18.62 -27.91
N ALA A 208 -21.10 -17.53 -28.34
CA ALA A 208 -20.62 -17.38 -29.72
C ALA A 208 -19.58 -18.46 -30.08
N ALA A 209 -18.69 -18.83 -29.15
CA ALA A 209 -17.70 -19.88 -29.36
C ALA A 209 -18.35 -21.25 -29.55
N LYS A 210 -19.41 -21.57 -28.79
CA LYS A 210 -20.19 -22.81 -28.97
C LYS A 210 -20.92 -22.80 -30.33
N GLY A 211 -21.49 -21.68 -30.74
CA GLY A 211 -22.16 -21.52 -32.04
C GLY A 211 -21.20 -21.68 -33.22
N ALA A 212 -20.03 -21.06 -33.14
CA ALA A 212 -18.96 -21.20 -34.14
C ALA A 212 -18.37 -22.60 -34.18
N ALA A 213 -18.27 -23.30 -33.04
CA ALA A 213 -17.79 -24.68 -33.00
C ALA A 213 -18.80 -25.70 -33.55
N ALA A 214 -20.10 -25.43 -33.39
CA ALA A 214 -21.16 -26.26 -33.95
C ALA A 214 -21.23 -26.14 -35.48
N ASN A 215 -20.95 -24.95 -36.02
CA ASN A 215 -20.97 -24.66 -37.46
C ASN A 215 -19.70 -23.87 -37.88
N PRO A 216 -18.53 -24.53 -37.96
CA PRO A 216 -17.26 -23.86 -38.22
C PRO A 216 -17.14 -23.28 -39.63
N GLU A 217 -17.93 -23.73 -40.61
CA GLU A 217 -17.94 -23.18 -41.97
C GLU A 217 -18.86 -21.96 -42.12
N ASN A 218 -19.62 -21.59 -41.09
CA ASN A 218 -20.55 -20.48 -41.15
C ASN A 218 -19.86 -19.15 -40.82
N GLU A 219 -19.66 -18.31 -41.82
CA GLU A 219 -19.05 -16.98 -41.68
C GLU A 219 -19.76 -16.09 -40.66
N ASP A 220 -21.10 -16.15 -40.55
CA ASP A 220 -21.85 -15.34 -39.57
C ASP A 220 -21.54 -15.73 -38.12
N GLN A 221 -21.34 -17.03 -37.87
CA GLN A 221 -21.02 -17.54 -36.52
C GLN A 221 -19.56 -17.23 -36.16
N GLN A 222 -18.64 -17.35 -37.11
CA GLN A 222 -17.25 -16.92 -36.92
C GLN A 222 -17.15 -15.41 -36.67
N GLN A 223 -17.91 -14.60 -37.42
CA GLN A 223 -17.95 -13.16 -37.25
C GLN A 223 -18.52 -12.76 -35.88
N ARG A 224 -19.58 -13.43 -35.42
CA ARG A 224 -20.13 -13.23 -34.07
C ARG A 224 -19.13 -13.57 -32.96
N LEU A 225 -18.36 -14.65 -33.11
CA LEU A 225 -17.30 -14.99 -32.17
C LEU A 225 -16.22 -13.90 -32.15
N ARG A 226 -15.83 -13.39 -33.32
CA ARG A 226 -14.85 -12.30 -33.41
C ARG A 226 -15.33 -11.04 -32.69
N GLU A 227 -16.57 -10.62 -32.95
CA GLU A 227 -17.16 -9.44 -32.31
C GLU A 227 -17.28 -9.61 -30.80
N ALA A 228 -17.66 -10.80 -30.32
CA ALA A 228 -17.77 -11.07 -28.89
C ALA A 228 -16.39 -11.13 -28.21
N ALA A 229 -15.39 -11.71 -28.86
CA ALA A 229 -14.01 -11.78 -28.37
C ALA A 229 -13.37 -10.39 -28.33
N GLU A 230 -13.57 -9.57 -29.36
CA GLU A 230 -13.09 -8.18 -29.39
C GLU A 230 -13.82 -7.30 -28.36
N GLY A 231 -15.14 -7.45 -28.23
CA GLY A 231 -15.91 -6.75 -27.20
C GLY A 231 -15.44 -7.11 -25.79
N LEU A 232 -15.10 -8.38 -25.55
CA LEU A 232 -14.49 -8.82 -24.30
C LEU A 232 -13.07 -8.25 -24.11
N ARG A 233 -12.26 -8.17 -25.17
CA ARG A 233 -10.92 -7.55 -25.12
C ARG A 233 -11.00 -6.07 -24.73
N VAL A 234 -11.90 -5.32 -25.36
CA VAL A 234 -12.12 -3.89 -25.04
C VAL A 234 -12.64 -3.72 -23.62
N ALA A 235 -13.61 -4.54 -23.21
CA ALA A 235 -14.14 -4.55 -21.86
C ALA A 235 -13.06 -4.85 -20.82
N THR A 236 -12.22 -5.86 -21.08
CA THR A 236 -11.09 -6.25 -20.24
C THR A 236 -10.08 -5.12 -20.14
N ASN A 237 -9.71 -4.52 -21.27
CA ASN A 237 -8.77 -3.40 -21.26
C ASN A 237 -9.33 -2.20 -20.49
N ALA A 238 -10.58 -1.80 -20.72
CA ALA A 238 -11.20 -0.68 -20.00
C ALA A 238 -11.32 -0.95 -18.48
N ALA A 239 -11.71 -2.16 -18.10
CA ALA A 239 -11.89 -2.56 -16.71
C ALA A 239 -10.54 -2.70 -15.99
N ALA A 240 -9.58 -3.41 -16.60
CA ALA A 240 -8.27 -3.65 -16.03
C ALA A 240 -7.43 -2.37 -16.00
N GLN A 241 -7.34 -1.61 -17.09
CA GLN A 241 -6.56 -0.36 -17.11
C GLN A 241 -7.09 0.64 -16.09
N ASN A 242 -8.41 0.78 -15.93
CA ASN A 242 -8.95 1.72 -14.95
C ASN A 242 -8.66 1.26 -13.49
N ALA A 243 -8.80 -0.04 -13.21
CA ALA A 243 -8.47 -0.60 -11.90
C ALA A 243 -6.96 -0.55 -11.58
N ILE A 244 -6.12 -0.93 -12.54
CA ILE A 244 -4.65 -0.89 -12.46
C ILE A 244 -4.18 0.55 -12.27
N LYS A 245 -4.65 1.48 -13.12
CA LYS A 245 -4.29 2.90 -13.05
C LYS A 245 -4.64 3.49 -11.69
N LYS A 246 -5.86 3.25 -11.20
CA LYS A 246 -6.29 3.73 -9.88
C LYS A 246 -5.43 3.15 -8.76
N LYS A 247 -5.09 1.85 -8.83
CA LYS A 247 -4.23 1.19 -7.84
C LYS A 247 -2.79 1.72 -7.88
N ILE A 248 -2.25 1.98 -9.07
CA ILE A 248 -0.91 2.56 -9.26
C ILE A 248 -0.87 4.00 -8.73
N VAL A 249 -1.85 4.83 -9.07
CA VAL A 249 -1.94 6.21 -8.58
C VAL A 249 -2.10 6.23 -7.05
N ASN A 250 -2.97 5.40 -6.49
CA ASN A 250 -3.14 5.32 -5.03
C ASN A 250 -1.84 4.85 -4.33
N ARG A 251 -1.13 3.88 -4.92
CA ARG A 251 0.20 3.47 -4.42
C ARG A 251 1.22 4.61 -4.50
N LEU A 252 1.20 5.40 -5.58
CA LEU A 252 2.05 6.58 -5.72
C LEU A 252 1.72 7.65 -4.67
N GLU A 253 0.43 7.91 -4.41
CA GLU A 253 0.00 8.85 -3.37
C GLU A 253 0.48 8.43 -1.98
N VAL A 254 0.34 7.14 -1.65
CA VAL A 254 0.79 6.59 -0.37
C VAL A 254 2.31 6.72 -0.25
N ALA A 255 3.06 6.34 -1.29
CA ALA A 255 4.52 6.46 -1.31
C ALA A 255 4.98 7.93 -1.19
N ALA A 256 4.31 8.84 -1.89
CA ALA A 256 4.60 10.28 -1.85
C ALA A 256 4.33 10.89 -0.47
N LYS A 257 3.21 10.55 0.18
CA LYS A 257 2.91 10.97 1.55
C LYS A 257 3.97 10.46 2.53
N GLN A 258 4.37 9.21 2.41
CA GLN A 258 5.39 8.62 3.27
C GLN A 258 6.77 9.26 3.05
N ALA A 259 7.17 9.48 1.80
CA ALA A 259 8.42 10.14 1.45
C ALA A 259 8.46 11.59 1.98
N ALA A 260 7.36 12.34 1.84
CA ALA A 260 7.24 13.68 2.41
C ALA A 260 7.37 13.68 3.94
N ALA A 261 6.66 12.77 4.62
CA ALA A 261 6.72 12.64 6.07
C ALA A 261 8.12 12.24 6.57
N ALA A 262 8.74 11.24 5.93
CA ALA A 262 10.09 10.79 6.26
C ALA A 262 11.14 11.88 6.00
N ALA A 263 10.96 12.69 4.95
CA ALA A 263 11.83 13.83 4.67
C ALA A 263 11.70 14.91 5.75
N THR A 264 10.49 15.29 6.15
CA THR A 264 10.26 16.24 7.25
C THR A 264 10.88 15.75 8.56
N GLN A 265 10.74 14.47 8.89
CA GLN A 265 11.37 13.89 10.08
C GLN A 265 12.91 13.93 9.98
N THR A 266 13.47 13.69 8.80
CA THR A 266 14.92 13.76 8.56
C THR A 266 15.44 15.18 8.69
N ILE A 267 14.68 16.18 8.25
CA ILE A 267 15.02 17.61 8.43
C ILE A 267 15.01 17.98 9.93
N ALA A 268 14.01 17.54 10.68
CA ALA A 268 13.97 17.78 12.13
C ALA A 268 15.15 17.09 12.85
N ALA A 269 15.44 15.83 12.50
CA ALA A 269 16.57 15.10 13.05
C ALA A 269 17.92 15.74 12.68
N SER A 270 18.07 16.26 11.46
CA SER A 270 19.30 16.93 11.03
C SER A 270 19.54 18.24 11.77
N GLN A 271 18.49 19.01 12.05
CA GLN A 271 18.57 20.24 12.85
C GLN A 271 18.98 19.95 14.30
N ASN A 272 18.43 18.90 14.92
CA ASN A 272 18.85 18.49 16.26
C ASN A 272 20.31 17.99 16.28
N ALA A 273 20.70 17.19 15.29
CA ALA A 273 22.07 16.69 15.16
C ALA A 273 23.09 17.79 14.82
N ALA A 274 22.65 18.91 14.22
CA ALA A 274 23.50 20.05 13.89
C ALA A 274 24.14 20.70 15.13
N ILE A 275 23.48 20.63 16.29
CA ILE A 275 23.96 21.23 17.55
C ILE A 275 25.19 20.49 18.09
N SER A 276 25.29 19.18 17.82
CA SER A 276 26.34 18.30 18.35
C SER A 276 27.32 17.78 17.28
N ASN A 277 27.23 18.31 16.05
CA ASN A 277 28.07 17.92 14.93
C ASN A 277 29.47 18.57 15.01
N LYS A 278 30.52 17.75 14.97
CA LYS A 278 31.92 18.19 15.03
C LYS A 278 32.50 18.60 13.67
N ASN A 279 31.81 18.30 12.56
CA ASN A 279 32.28 18.61 11.21
C ASN A 279 31.38 19.68 10.55
N PRO A 280 31.82 20.95 10.50
CA PRO A 280 31.02 22.04 9.93
C PRO A 280 30.77 21.88 8.43
N SER A 281 31.67 21.24 7.68
CA SER A 281 31.48 21.00 6.24
C SER A 281 30.38 19.96 5.97
N ALA A 282 30.39 18.84 6.72
CA ALA A 282 29.34 17.83 6.62
C ALA A 282 27.98 18.37 7.08
N GLN A 283 27.98 19.20 8.13
CA GLN A 283 26.79 19.91 8.60
C GLN A 283 26.24 20.86 7.53
N GLN A 284 27.08 21.68 6.89
CA GLN A 284 26.65 22.60 5.83
C GLN A 284 26.05 21.85 4.63
N GLN A 285 26.68 20.76 4.19
CA GLN A 285 26.14 19.91 3.11
C GLN A 285 24.79 19.30 3.46
N LEU A 286 24.62 18.82 4.70
CA LEU A 286 23.35 18.28 5.17
C LEU A 286 22.27 19.37 5.22
N VAL A 287 22.56 20.54 5.78
CA VAL A 287 21.61 21.66 5.84
C VAL A 287 21.20 22.13 4.45
N GLN A 288 22.14 22.22 3.50
CA GLN A 288 21.82 22.59 2.13
C GLN A 288 20.94 21.54 1.44
N SER A 289 21.22 20.26 1.67
CA SER A 289 20.39 19.15 1.16
C SER A 289 18.98 19.19 1.77
N CYS A 290 18.86 19.48 3.07
CA CYS A 290 17.58 19.63 3.76
C CYS A 290 16.76 20.80 3.22
N LYS A 291 17.39 21.95 2.91
CA LYS A 291 16.70 23.09 2.29
C LYS A 291 16.17 22.73 0.90
N ALA A 292 17.01 22.11 0.06
CA ALA A 292 16.58 21.69 -1.28
C ALA A 292 15.40 20.71 -1.23
N VAL A 293 15.39 19.77 -0.28
CA VAL A 293 14.23 18.87 -0.10
C VAL A 293 13.01 19.61 0.43
N ALA A 294 13.18 20.54 1.38
CA ALA A 294 12.10 21.32 1.96
C ALA A 294 11.31 22.12 0.92
N ASP A 295 11.98 22.64 -0.12
CA ASP A 295 11.33 23.37 -1.22
C ASP A 295 10.42 22.48 -2.08
N HIS A 296 10.73 21.18 -2.17
CA HIS A 296 9.95 20.21 -2.96
C HIS A 296 8.87 19.47 -2.16
N ILE A 297 8.92 19.46 -0.82
CA ILE A 297 7.89 18.84 0.02
C ILE A 297 6.48 19.41 -0.26
N PRO A 298 6.26 20.75 -0.31
CA PRO A 298 4.95 21.32 -0.60
C PRO A 298 4.41 20.92 -1.96
N GLN A 299 5.26 20.89 -3.00
CA GLN A 299 4.87 20.47 -4.35
C GLN A 299 4.40 19.02 -4.37
N LEU A 300 5.13 18.11 -3.69
CA LEU A 300 4.73 16.72 -3.57
C LEU A 300 3.39 16.56 -2.83
N VAL A 301 3.22 17.26 -1.71
CA VAL A 301 1.97 17.21 -0.93
C VAL A 301 0.79 17.81 -1.71
N GLN A 302 1.02 18.89 -2.45
CA GLN A 302 0.00 19.51 -3.30
C GLN A 302 -0.39 18.58 -4.45
N GLY A 303 0.58 17.93 -5.11
CA GLY A 303 0.30 16.92 -6.13
C GLY A 303 -0.54 15.77 -5.60
N VAL A 304 -0.26 15.29 -4.38
CA VAL A 304 -1.07 14.26 -3.73
C VAL A 304 -2.49 14.75 -3.44
N ARG A 305 -2.64 15.97 -2.90
CA ARG A 305 -3.97 16.53 -2.62
C ARG A 305 -4.77 16.76 -3.90
N GLY A 306 -4.12 17.20 -4.97
CA GLY A 306 -4.73 17.38 -6.29
C GLY A 306 -5.23 16.05 -6.86
N SER A 307 -4.38 15.02 -6.83
CA SER A 307 -4.74 13.65 -7.24
C SER A 307 -5.92 13.11 -6.42
N GLN A 308 -5.98 13.40 -5.11
CA GLN A 308 -7.07 12.97 -4.25
C GLN A 308 -8.38 13.73 -4.47
N ALA A 309 -8.29 15.04 -4.73
CA ALA A 309 -9.46 15.87 -5.01
C ALA A 309 -10.08 15.55 -6.37
N GLN A 310 -9.24 15.22 -7.36
CA GLN A 310 -9.64 14.92 -8.73
C GLN A 310 -9.06 13.58 -9.16
N ALA A 311 -9.57 12.50 -8.55
CA ALA A 311 -9.08 11.13 -8.79
C ALA A 311 -9.21 10.63 -10.24
N GLU A 312 -10.00 11.31 -11.07
CA GLU A 312 -10.15 11.00 -12.50
C GLU A 312 -9.48 12.05 -13.42
N ASP A 313 -8.94 13.13 -12.88
CA ASP A 313 -8.20 14.10 -13.69
C ASP A 313 -6.78 13.58 -13.98
N LEU A 314 -6.52 13.39 -15.28
CA LEU A 314 -5.23 12.95 -15.80
C LEU A 314 -4.13 13.96 -15.49
N SER A 315 -4.46 15.25 -15.52
CA SER A 315 -3.48 16.34 -15.31
C SER A 315 -2.98 16.33 -13.86
N ALA A 316 -3.88 16.18 -12.89
CA ALA A 316 -3.53 16.03 -11.48
C ALA A 316 -2.65 14.79 -11.20
N GLN A 317 -2.94 13.67 -11.86
CA GLN A 317 -2.14 12.44 -11.73
C GLN A 317 -0.74 12.58 -12.34
N LEU A 318 -0.62 13.20 -13.51
CA LEU A 318 0.66 13.51 -14.14
C LEU A 318 1.48 14.49 -13.29
N ALA A 319 0.84 15.52 -12.73
CA ALA A 319 1.48 16.46 -11.82
C ALA A 319 2.04 15.75 -10.57
N LEU A 320 1.33 14.76 -10.02
CA LEU A 320 1.84 13.91 -8.93
C LEU A 320 3.05 13.06 -9.37
N ILE A 321 3.02 12.48 -10.57
CA ILE A 321 4.14 11.69 -11.11
C ILE A 321 5.38 12.58 -11.25
N ILE A 322 5.25 13.74 -11.89
CA ILE A 322 6.35 14.70 -12.11
C ILE A 322 6.89 15.20 -10.77
N SER A 323 6.01 15.57 -9.84
CA SER A 323 6.41 16.03 -8.50
C SER A 323 7.17 14.94 -7.74
N SER A 324 6.75 13.68 -7.87
CA SER A 324 7.43 12.53 -7.28
C SER A 324 8.81 12.31 -7.89
N GLN A 325 8.95 12.39 -9.21
CA GLN A 325 10.25 12.26 -9.90
C GLN A 325 11.22 13.38 -9.49
N ASN A 326 10.74 14.62 -9.46
CA ASN A 326 11.52 15.79 -9.04
C ASN A 326 11.96 15.70 -7.58
N PHE A 327 11.21 15.00 -6.71
CA PHE A 327 11.56 14.79 -5.31
C PHE A 327 12.66 13.73 -5.09
N LEU A 328 12.80 12.75 -6.00
CA LEU A 328 13.71 11.61 -5.82
C LEU A 328 15.19 12.01 -5.77
N GLN A 329 15.61 12.92 -6.64
CA GLN A 329 17.00 13.38 -6.73
C GLN A 329 17.44 14.14 -5.46
N PRO A 330 16.75 15.21 -5.01
CA PRO A 330 17.12 15.92 -3.79
C PRO A 330 16.97 15.02 -2.55
N GLY A 331 15.96 14.16 -2.49
CA GLY A 331 15.79 13.20 -1.40
C GLY A 331 16.97 12.24 -1.28
N SER A 332 17.47 11.68 -2.39
CA SER A 332 18.62 10.77 -2.39
C SER A 332 19.92 11.46 -1.97
N LYS A 333 20.11 12.72 -2.37
CA LYS A 333 21.23 13.55 -1.89
C LYS A 333 21.14 13.76 -0.38
N MET A 334 19.96 14.09 0.15
CA MET A 334 19.76 14.25 1.59
C MET A 334 20.06 12.99 2.39
N VAL A 335 19.65 11.81 1.92
CA VAL A 335 20.00 10.52 2.56
C VAL A 335 21.51 10.31 2.60
N SER A 336 22.21 10.60 1.51
CA SER A 336 23.66 10.43 1.42
C SER A 336 24.41 11.38 2.36
N SER A 337 24.02 12.66 2.37
CA SER A 337 24.55 13.69 3.29
C SER A 337 24.26 13.35 4.75
N ALA A 338 23.05 12.84 5.05
CA ALA A 338 22.69 12.45 6.42
C ALA A 338 23.57 11.29 6.90
N LYS A 339 23.76 10.24 6.09
CA LYS A 339 24.64 9.11 6.42
C LYS A 339 26.09 9.53 6.61
N ALA A 340 26.60 10.46 5.80
CA ALA A 340 27.95 11.01 5.93
C ALA A 340 28.12 11.85 7.21
N ALA A 341 27.05 12.50 7.68
CA ALA A 341 27.06 13.32 8.90
C ALA A 341 26.88 12.48 10.19
N VAL A 342 26.25 11.31 10.15
CA VAL A 342 26.07 10.44 11.34
C VAL A 342 27.35 10.20 12.15
N PRO A 343 28.50 9.80 11.57
CA PRO A 343 29.72 9.54 12.34
C PRO A 343 30.37 10.81 12.92
N THR A 344 29.97 12.00 12.48
CA THR A 344 30.53 13.27 12.96
C THR A 344 29.69 13.92 14.07
N VAL A 345 28.53 13.35 14.38
CA VAL A 345 27.65 13.78 15.48
C VAL A 345 28.13 13.19 16.79
N SER A 346 28.35 14.06 17.78
CA SER A 346 28.89 13.67 19.09
C SER A 346 27.85 13.05 20.01
N ASP A 347 26.60 13.51 19.89
CA ASP A 347 25.49 12.97 20.66
C ASP A 347 25.02 11.65 20.04
N GLN A 348 25.21 10.57 20.77
CA GLN A 348 24.85 9.23 20.32
C GLN A 348 23.34 9.10 20.04
N ALA A 349 22.49 9.80 20.79
CA ALA A 349 21.04 9.76 20.59
C ALA A 349 20.63 10.45 19.29
N ALA A 350 21.10 11.68 19.04
CA ALA A 350 20.88 12.39 17.79
C ALA A 350 21.48 11.65 16.57
N ALA A 351 22.66 11.04 16.72
CA ALA A 351 23.30 10.25 15.67
C ALA A 351 22.46 9.01 15.30
N MET A 352 21.94 8.29 16.30
CA MET A 352 21.04 7.14 16.08
C MET A 352 19.72 7.58 15.43
N GLN A 353 19.12 8.68 15.90
CA GLN A 353 17.88 9.20 15.32
C GLN A 353 18.08 9.63 13.86
N LEU A 354 19.14 10.37 13.55
CA LEU A 354 19.47 10.79 12.18
C LEU A 354 19.71 9.57 11.27
N SER A 355 20.44 8.57 11.76
CA SER A 355 20.68 7.31 11.02
C SER A 355 19.38 6.57 10.72
N GLN A 356 18.48 6.45 11.70
CA GLN A 356 17.19 5.80 11.52
C GLN A 356 16.29 6.58 10.55
N CYS A 357 16.21 7.91 10.68
CA CYS A 357 15.45 8.75 9.75
C CYS A 357 16.00 8.65 8.33
N ALA A 358 17.32 8.65 8.14
CA ALA A 358 17.94 8.47 6.83
C ALA A 358 17.65 7.09 6.22
N LYS A 359 17.60 6.03 7.03
CA LYS A 359 17.22 4.67 6.58
C LYS A 359 15.75 4.60 6.18
N ASN A 360 14.86 5.17 6.99
CA ASN A 360 13.43 5.25 6.69
C ASN A 360 13.18 6.02 5.39
N LEU A 361 13.80 7.19 5.24
CA LEU A 361 13.71 7.99 4.02
C LEU A 361 14.26 7.25 2.80
N ALA A 362 15.38 6.54 2.92
CA ALA A 362 15.92 5.73 1.81
C ALA A 362 14.92 4.66 1.34
N THR A 363 14.24 4.02 2.30
CA THR A 363 13.22 3.00 2.01
C THR A 363 12.01 3.62 1.32
N SER A 364 11.49 4.73 1.85
CA SER A 364 10.36 5.45 1.22
C SER A 364 10.71 6.01 -0.17
N LEU A 365 11.95 6.46 -0.40
CA LEU A 365 12.40 6.92 -1.72
C LEU A 365 12.53 5.77 -2.73
N ALA A 366 12.95 4.58 -2.29
CA ALA A 366 13.00 3.41 -3.15
C ALA A 366 11.57 3.00 -3.58
N GLU A 367 10.63 2.97 -2.65
CA GLU A 367 9.22 2.70 -2.94
C GLU A 367 8.61 3.78 -3.85
N LEU A 368 8.88 5.06 -3.58
CA LEU A 368 8.44 6.17 -4.41
C LEU A 368 8.97 6.06 -5.84
N ARG A 369 10.23 5.67 -6.01
CA ARG A 369 10.85 5.45 -7.33
C ARG A 369 10.13 4.36 -8.10
N THR A 370 9.91 3.20 -7.48
CA THR A 370 9.19 2.09 -8.11
C THR A 370 7.74 2.47 -8.44
N ALA A 371 7.04 3.14 -7.51
CA ALA A 371 5.66 3.57 -7.73
C ALA A 371 5.56 4.62 -8.85
N SER A 372 6.47 5.61 -8.86
CA SER A 372 6.52 6.67 -9.87
C SER A 372 6.86 6.13 -11.25
N GLN A 373 7.79 5.17 -11.36
CA GLN A 373 8.14 4.54 -12.63
C GLN A 373 6.95 3.73 -13.19
N LYS A 374 6.29 2.91 -12.36
CA LYS A 374 5.09 2.18 -12.76
C LYS A 374 3.93 3.09 -13.16
N ALA A 375 3.76 4.20 -12.44
CA ALA A 375 2.76 5.22 -12.77
C ALA A 375 3.08 5.91 -14.09
N HIS A 376 4.35 6.21 -14.35
CA HIS A 376 4.78 6.81 -15.61
C HIS A 376 4.62 5.84 -16.79
N GLU A 377 4.95 4.56 -16.64
CA GLU A 377 4.74 3.54 -17.69
C GLU A 377 3.24 3.34 -18.00
N ALA A 378 2.40 3.25 -16.97
CA ALA A 378 0.95 3.12 -17.13
C ALA A 378 0.28 4.38 -17.69
N CYS A 379 0.86 5.56 -17.44
CA CYS A 379 0.36 6.85 -17.94
C CYS A 379 1.12 7.38 -19.17
N GLY A 380 2.08 6.63 -19.72
CA GLY A 380 2.95 7.07 -20.83
C GLY A 380 2.21 7.47 -22.11
N PRO A 381 1.13 6.77 -22.54
CA PRO A 381 0.31 7.21 -23.68
C PRO A 381 -0.42 8.55 -23.46
N MET A 382 -0.50 9.02 -22.21
CA MET A 382 -1.41 10.07 -21.77
C MET A 382 -0.77 11.46 -21.76
N GLU A 383 0.54 11.56 -21.94
CA GLU A 383 1.24 12.84 -22.10
C GLU A 383 0.77 13.56 -23.37
N ILE A 384 0.46 12.79 -24.41
CA ILE A 384 -0.07 13.30 -25.68
C ILE A 384 -1.49 13.83 -25.47
N ASP A 385 -2.38 13.07 -24.82
CA ASP A 385 -3.76 13.50 -24.54
C ASP A 385 -3.82 14.69 -23.59
N SER A 386 -2.95 14.72 -22.57
CA SER A 386 -2.82 15.87 -21.67
C SER A 386 -2.36 17.10 -22.43
N ALA A 387 -1.31 16.99 -23.27
CA ALA A 387 -0.83 18.10 -24.09
C ALA A 387 -1.92 18.58 -25.08
N LEU A 388 -2.71 17.65 -25.64
CA LEU A 388 -3.84 17.96 -26.51
C LEU A 388 -4.91 18.75 -25.76
N ASN A 389 -5.25 18.36 -24.53
CA ASN A 389 -6.18 19.11 -23.68
C ASN A 389 -5.64 20.50 -23.33
N THR A 390 -4.36 20.66 -23.00
CA THR A 390 -3.77 21.98 -22.73
C THR A 390 -3.84 22.88 -23.94
N VAL A 391 -3.54 22.35 -25.14
CA VAL A 391 -3.66 23.09 -26.40
C VAL A 391 -5.12 23.46 -26.68
N GLN A 392 -6.08 22.58 -26.39
CA GLN A 392 -7.51 22.84 -26.57
C GLN A 392 -8.00 23.95 -25.62
N THR A 393 -7.56 23.93 -24.36
CA THR A 393 -7.87 24.99 -23.38
C THR A 393 -7.25 26.31 -23.79
N LEU A 394 -5.98 26.34 -24.17
CA LEU A 394 -5.31 27.55 -24.68
C LEU A 394 -6.00 28.10 -25.94
N LYS A 395 -6.48 27.22 -26.82
CA LYS A 395 -7.25 27.62 -28.00
C LYS A 395 -8.57 28.30 -27.61
N ASN A 396 -9.27 27.75 -26.62
CA ASN A 396 -10.51 28.36 -26.12
C ASN A 396 -10.24 29.71 -25.45
N GLU A 397 -9.22 29.80 -24.59
CA GLU A 397 -8.79 31.05 -23.95
C GLU A 397 -8.37 32.11 -24.98
N LEU A 398 -7.65 31.71 -26.03
CA LEU A 398 -7.31 32.60 -27.16
C LEU A 398 -8.55 33.05 -27.94
N GLN A 399 -9.56 32.18 -28.07
CA GLN A 399 -10.81 32.52 -28.76
C GLN A 399 -11.64 33.50 -27.93
N ASP A 400 -11.70 33.31 -26.62
CA ASP A 400 -12.34 34.23 -25.67
C ASP A 400 -11.61 35.58 -25.63
N ALA A 401 -10.27 35.56 -25.58
CA ALA A 401 -9.44 36.76 -25.67
C ALA A 401 -9.64 37.49 -27.01
N LYS A 402 -9.80 36.76 -28.13
CA LYS A 402 -10.10 37.34 -29.45
C LYS A 402 -11.48 37.99 -29.49
N MET A 403 -12.50 37.40 -28.85
CA MET A 403 -13.83 38.02 -28.74
C MET A 403 -13.77 39.27 -27.84
N ALA A 404 -13.11 39.19 -26.69
CA ALA A 404 -12.91 40.34 -25.81
C ALA A 404 -12.11 41.47 -26.49
N ALA A 405 -11.17 41.13 -27.38
CA ALA A 405 -10.46 42.09 -28.21
C ALA A 405 -11.40 42.79 -29.21
N ALA A 406 -12.27 42.02 -29.88
CA ALA A 406 -13.25 42.55 -30.82
C ALA A 406 -14.26 43.49 -30.13
N GLU A 407 -14.61 43.20 -28.87
CA GLU A 407 -15.48 44.02 -28.03
C GLU A 407 -14.74 45.16 -27.31
N SER A 408 -13.41 45.30 -27.50
CA SER A 408 -12.56 46.29 -26.84
C SER A 408 -12.59 46.23 -25.30
N GLN A 409 -12.83 45.04 -24.74
CA GLN A 409 -12.92 44.81 -23.29
C GLN A 409 -11.64 44.21 -22.68
N LEU A 410 -10.56 44.07 -23.47
CA LEU A 410 -9.28 43.58 -22.95
C LEU A 410 -8.71 44.55 -21.91
N LYS A 411 -8.53 44.05 -20.69
CA LYS A 411 -7.79 44.74 -19.62
C LYS A 411 -6.43 44.07 -19.46
N PRO A 412 -5.33 44.84 -19.42
CA PRO A 412 -4.01 44.27 -19.14
C PRO A 412 -3.99 43.67 -17.72
N LEU A 413 -3.12 42.68 -17.53
CA LEU A 413 -2.89 42.10 -16.22
C LEU A 413 -2.26 43.14 -15.29
N PRO A 414 -2.53 43.08 -13.96
CA PRO A 414 -1.93 44.02 -13.02
C PRO A 414 -0.39 43.92 -13.04
N GLY A 415 0.28 44.94 -13.57
CA GLY A 415 1.74 45.03 -13.63
C GLY A 415 2.36 44.89 -15.03
N GLU A 416 1.57 44.64 -16.08
CA GLU A 416 2.04 44.77 -17.46
C GLU A 416 1.85 46.22 -17.95
N THR A 417 2.96 46.91 -18.22
CA THR A 417 3.00 48.28 -18.79
C THR A 417 3.15 48.26 -20.29
#